data_AF-A0A8H6FI56-F1
#
_entry.id   AF-A0A8H6FI56-F1
#
_cell.length_a   1.000
_cell.length_b   1.000
_cell.length_c   1.000
_cell.angle_alpha   90.00
_cell.angle_beta   90.00
_cell.angle_gamma   90.00
#
_symmetry.space_group_name_H-M   'P 1'
#
loop_
_entity.id
_entity.type
_entity.pdbx_description
1 polymer ?
#
loop_
_entity_poly.entity_id
_entity_poly.type
_entity_poly.pdbx_seq_one_letter_code
_entity_poly.pdbx_strand_id
1 'polypeptide(L)'
;MEDKSSAAKRKLHRAGAILKMHGLSGTDIKLKDADAVSDARLTGKKRVRTGQRQLPRKLLTSKRQIGGNALALAQETRPMISKAGELEKRKAIAQAETTKAEHHSGQYETTRSSNVKADKNLTPAAGPNIERSTLYLIKASPGKGLGMFAAKDIRKGTRILAEKPFFSLTERPVVSWSDPYAPNDIFEAFDSLPASEKFKFMGLHCPERPDCSLRFSIYEANCFEMGSGTCICLDAARINHSCIPNAHYSWNSSIERETVHAVKDISKGEEITVSYCSAIRTLQERKRELKPYVFTCRCPACQTDTDFGIRSQVRRQQMQDLDHEIADYQNDPPAARAEYGHCDERSAILELVNLINQEGLVYETSLAYHDAAKCALKRGLRKKALKYASKKLDVDLCCVGRDSPFYKETMAFFLRI
;
A
#
# COMPACT_ATOMS: atom_id res chain seq x y z
N MET A 1 24.32 -37.24 68.39
CA MET A 1 24.21 -36.02 69.22
C MET A 1 23.69 -34.93 68.30
N GLU A 2 22.41 -34.56 68.53
CA GLU A 2 21.61 -33.38 68.10
C GLU A 2 21.68 -32.94 66.62
N ASP A 3 20.66 -32.91 65.76
CA ASP A 3 19.19 -33.05 65.73
C ASP A 3 18.30 -32.01 66.50
N LYS A 4 17.77 -31.01 65.76
CA LYS A 4 16.32 -30.74 65.49
C LYS A 4 15.95 -29.25 65.35
N SER A 5 14.87 -29.04 64.57
CA SER A 5 13.97 -27.85 64.50
C SER A 5 14.37 -26.80 63.45
N SER A 6 13.56 -26.34 62.50
CA SER A 6 12.12 -26.35 62.19
C SER A 6 12.05 -25.81 60.75
N ALA A 7 11.47 -26.46 59.74
CA ALA A 7 10.07 -26.28 59.37
C ALA A 7 9.83 -27.00 58.02
N ALA A 8 9.61 -28.31 58.10
CA ALA A 8 9.02 -29.08 57.00
C ALA A 8 8.19 -30.21 57.62
N LYS A 9 6.87 -29.99 57.74
CA LYS A 9 5.79 -31.00 57.68
C LYS A 9 4.45 -30.40 58.14
N ARG A 10 3.36 -30.80 57.44
CA ARG A 10 1.92 -30.42 57.51
C ARG A 10 1.60 -29.28 56.52
N LYS A 11 0.84 -29.44 55.42
CA LYS A 11 -0.23 -30.36 54.99
C LYS A 11 -0.16 -30.46 53.44
N LEU A 12 -0.05 -31.61 52.75
CA LEU A 12 -1.03 -32.68 52.47
C LEU A 12 -2.43 -32.24 51.96
N HIS A 13 -2.66 -32.52 50.67
CA HIS A 13 -3.86 -33.12 50.04
C HIS A 13 -5.26 -32.51 50.30
N ARG A 14 -5.90 -31.97 49.24
CA ARG A 14 -7.17 -32.52 48.69
C ARG A 14 -7.63 -31.78 47.42
N ALA A 15 -7.91 -32.57 46.39
CA ALA A 15 -8.60 -32.24 45.15
C ALA A 15 -10.13 -32.45 45.28
N GLY A 16 -10.89 -31.99 44.28
CA GLY A 16 -12.30 -32.34 44.04
C GLY A 16 -13.27 -31.24 44.48
N ALA A 17 -13.96 -30.54 43.56
CA ALA A 17 -15.25 -30.92 42.95
C ALA A 17 -16.42 -30.89 43.94
N ILE A 18 -17.61 -30.41 43.48
CA ILE A 18 -18.92 -30.19 44.17
C ILE A 18 -19.13 -28.67 44.42
N LEU A 19 -20.06 -27.90 43.81
CA LEU A 19 -21.37 -28.14 43.16
C LEU A 19 -21.72 -27.03 42.15
N LYS A 20 -22.21 -27.42 40.96
CA LYS A 20 -23.35 -26.76 40.30
C LYS A 20 -24.56 -26.92 41.21
N MET A 21 -25.23 -25.84 41.65
CA MET A 21 -26.70 -25.74 41.84
C MET A 21 -27.05 -24.28 42.17
N HIS A 22 -28.11 -23.78 41.53
CA HIS A 22 -28.83 -22.50 41.70
C HIS A 22 -28.91 -21.65 40.41
N GLY A 23 -29.42 -22.25 39.34
CA GLY A 23 -29.83 -21.50 38.16
C GLY A 23 -31.00 -20.56 38.45
N LEU A 24 -30.87 -19.31 38.00
CA LEU A 24 -31.90 -18.30 37.71
C LEU A 24 -31.23 -17.33 36.71
N SER A 25 -31.52 -17.29 35.40
CA SER A 25 -32.69 -16.74 34.68
C SER A 25 -32.95 -15.24 34.91
N GLY A 26 -32.70 -14.44 33.88
CA GLY A 26 -33.63 -13.40 33.42
C GLY A 26 -33.62 -12.02 34.08
N THR A 27 -33.69 -11.01 33.21
CA THR A 27 -34.31 -9.68 33.33
C THR A 27 -33.52 -8.52 33.95
N ASP A 28 -33.18 -7.59 33.06
CA ASP A 28 -33.42 -6.14 33.13
C ASP A 28 -33.26 -5.43 34.47
N ILE A 29 -32.15 -4.71 34.63
CA ILE A 29 -32.13 -3.47 35.43
C ILE A 29 -31.44 -2.37 34.63
N LYS A 30 -32.24 -1.33 34.38
CA LYS A 30 -31.96 -0.09 33.65
C LYS A 30 -30.80 0.68 34.27
N LEU A 31 -29.91 1.15 33.41
CA LEU A 31 -29.03 2.30 33.65
C LEU A 31 -29.89 3.54 33.95
N LYS A 32 -29.60 4.21 35.07
CA LYS A 32 -29.92 5.61 35.30
C LYS A 32 -28.69 6.32 35.85
N ASP A 33 -28.48 7.49 35.28
CA ASP A 33 -27.40 8.44 35.52
C ASP A 33 -27.21 8.81 37.00
N ALA A 34 -25.96 9.04 37.37
CA ALA A 34 -25.60 10.09 38.33
C ALA A 34 -24.13 10.49 38.14
N ASP A 35 -23.97 11.77 37.84
CA ASP A 35 -22.73 12.52 37.73
C ASP A 35 -21.84 12.44 38.99
N ALA A 36 -20.54 12.56 38.72
CA ALA A 36 -19.50 13.27 39.45
C ALA A 36 -19.50 13.25 40.99
N VAL A 37 -18.35 12.86 41.59
CA VAL A 37 -17.65 13.66 42.62
C VAL A 37 -16.21 13.14 42.85
N SER A 38 -15.28 14.10 42.74
CA SER A 38 -13.98 14.29 43.42
C SER A 38 -12.84 13.27 43.36
N ASP A 39 -11.76 13.72 42.71
CA ASP A 39 -10.49 14.13 43.35
C ASP A 39 -9.85 13.16 44.36
N ALA A 40 -8.83 12.43 43.88
CA ALA A 40 -7.74 11.95 44.71
C ALA A 40 -6.42 12.07 43.93
N ARG A 41 -5.72 13.18 44.15
CA ARG A 41 -4.30 13.33 43.85
C ARG A 41 -3.51 12.24 44.57
N LEU A 42 -2.78 11.42 43.82
CA LEU A 42 -1.58 10.77 44.34
C LEU A 42 -0.43 11.01 43.38
N THR A 43 0.52 11.76 43.91
CA THR A 43 1.78 12.21 43.36
C THR A 43 2.68 11.02 42.98
N GLY A 44 2.95 10.86 41.69
CA GLY A 44 4.01 10.01 41.17
C GLY A 44 4.86 10.78 40.17
N LYS A 45 6.00 11.31 40.62
CA LYS A 45 6.97 12.06 39.80
C LYS A 45 7.44 11.20 38.61
N LYS A 46 6.87 11.40 37.40
CA LYS A 46 7.53 11.00 36.14
C LYS A 46 8.53 12.08 35.76
N ARG A 47 9.82 11.76 35.89
CA ARG A 47 10.92 12.56 35.33
C ARG A 47 10.75 12.61 33.81
N VAL A 48 10.34 13.78 33.31
CA VAL A 48 10.53 14.16 31.92
C VAL A 48 12.02 14.43 31.74
N ARG A 49 12.71 13.63 30.93
CA ARG A 49 14.06 13.95 30.44
C ARG A 49 13.95 14.38 28.99
N THR A 50 14.00 15.69 28.80
CA THR A 50 14.44 16.34 27.56
C THR A 50 15.90 16.00 27.35
N GLY A 51 16.19 15.16 26.35
CA GLY A 51 17.53 14.83 25.93
C GLY A 51 17.52 14.56 24.43
N GLN A 52 17.83 15.61 23.65
CA GLN A 52 18.25 15.45 22.26
C GLN A 52 19.45 14.49 22.25
N ARG A 53 19.25 13.30 21.68
CA ARG A 53 20.36 12.44 21.23
C ARG A 53 20.24 12.29 19.73
N GLN A 54 21.18 12.90 19.03
CA GLN A 54 21.50 12.58 17.65
C GLN A 54 21.89 11.10 17.59
N LEU A 55 21.12 10.29 16.86
CA LEU A 55 21.44 8.91 16.56
C LEU A 55 22.43 8.85 15.40
N PRO A 56 23.49 8.03 15.46
CA PRO A 56 24.37 7.82 14.33
C PRO A 56 23.64 7.07 13.20
N ARG A 57 23.66 7.65 12.00
CA ARG A 57 23.19 7.06 10.75
C ARG A 57 23.90 5.74 10.46
N LYS A 58 23.23 4.62 10.73
CA LYS A 58 23.37 3.36 9.96
C LYS A 58 21.99 2.72 9.84
N LEU A 59 21.23 3.13 8.83
CA LEU A 59 20.07 2.37 8.36
C LEU A 59 20.58 1.14 7.61
N LEU A 60 20.54 -0.01 8.29
CA LEU A 60 20.49 -1.32 7.67
C LEU A 60 19.20 -1.97 8.16
N THR A 61 18.07 -1.45 7.69
CA THR A 61 16.79 -2.16 7.81
C THR A 61 16.77 -3.23 6.72
N SER A 62 16.51 -4.48 7.12
CA SER A 62 16.16 -5.54 6.18
C SER A 62 15.06 -5.01 5.25
N LYS A 63 15.28 -5.07 3.93
CA LYS A 63 14.28 -4.69 2.92
C LYS A 63 13.00 -5.52 3.14
N ARG A 64 12.09 -5.03 3.98
CA ARG A 64 10.68 -5.40 3.94
C ARG A 64 10.15 -4.73 2.67
N GLN A 65 10.13 -5.50 1.59
CA GLN A 65 9.57 -5.07 0.32
C GLN A 65 8.05 -5.01 0.50
N ILE A 66 7.58 -3.91 1.10
CA ILE A 66 6.18 -3.56 1.17
C ILE A 66 5.87 -2.97 -0.21
N GLY A 67 5.18 -3.74 -1.05
CA GLY A 67 4.74 -3.34 -2.39
C GLY A 67 3.67 -2.25 -2.32
N GLY A 68 4.05 -1.07 -1.87
CA GLY A 68 3.32 0.17 -2.05
C GLY A 68 4.28 1.18 -2.66
N ASN A 69 3.77 2.01 -3.56
CA ASN A 69 4.44 3.23 -3.99
C ASN A 69 4.58 4.19 -2.78
N ALA A 70 5.47 3.86 -1.83
CA ALA A 70 5.78 4.67 -0.68
C ALA A 70 6.57 5.87 -1.18
N LEU A 71 5.84 6.95 -1.47
CA LEU A 71 6.39 8.26 -1.77
C LEU A 71 7.37 8.64 -0.65
N ALA A 72 8.66 8.73 -0.96
CA ALA A 72 9.67 9.20 -0.02
C ALA A 72 9.39 10.68 0.32
N LEU A 73 8.65 10.92 1.40
CA LEU A 73 8.50 12.25 1.98
C LEU A 73 9.78 12.61 2.74
N ALA A 74 10.73 13.25 2.05
CA ALA A 74 11.79 13.99 2.71
C ALA A 74 11.20 15.23 3.38
N GLN A 75 11.31 15.30 4.71
CA GLN A 75 11.11 16.53 5.47
C GLN A 75 12.33 17.45 5.23
N GLU A 76 12.12 18.71 4.85
CA GLU A 76 12.63 19.92 5.56
C GLU A 76 12.62 21.23 4.74
N THR A 77 12.20 22.29 5.46
CA THR A 77 12.44 23.75 5.36
C THR A 77 12.59 24.43 3.98
N ARG A 78 11.58 25.25 3.64
CA ARG A 78 11.51 26.16 2.47
C ARG A 78 12.05 27.55 2.84
N PRO A 79 12.94 28.19 2.07
CA PRO A 79 13.21 29.62 2.23
C PRO A 79 12.10 30.45 1.57
N MET A 80 11.66 31.52 2.24
CA MET A 80 10.64 32.43 1.72
C MET A 80 11.24 33.36 0.65
N ILE A 81 10.71 33.31 -0.57
CA ILE A 81 10.94 34.31 -1.62
C ILE A 81 9.66 35.14 -1.76
N SER A 82 9.79 36.47 -1.79
CA SER A 82 8.66 37.41 -1.69
C SER A 82 7.72 37.37 -2.91
N LYS A 83 6.41 37.43 -2.66
CA LYS A 83 5.32 37.38 -3.66
C LYS A 83 5.37 38.48 -4.73
N ALA A 84 6.17 39.53 -4.55
CA ALA A 84 6.23 40.66 -5.46
C ALA A 84 6.95 40.33 -6.79
N GLY A 85 8.02 39.53 -6.75
CA GLY A 85 8.79 39.16 -7.95
C GLY A 85 8.07 38.19 -8.89
N GLU A 86 7.03 37.51 -8.42
CA GLU A 86 6.28 36.50 -9.17
C GLU A 86 5.21 37.13 -10.08
N LEU A 87 4.67 38.29 -9.71
CA LEU A 87 3.63 38.99 -10.48
C LEU A 87 4.21 39.71 -11.71
N GLU A 88 5.42 40.25 -11.61
CA GLU A 88 6.08 40.92 -12.74
C GLU A 88 6.56 39.93 -13.80
N LYS A 89 7.06 38.75 -13.39
CA LYS A 89 7.38 37.66 -14.33
C LYS A 89 6.14 37.14 -15.08
N ARG A 90 4.98 37.07 -14.42
CA ARG A 90 3.71 36.64 -15.03
C ARG A 90 3.19 37.63 -16.09
N LYS A 91 3.42 38.93 -15.90
CA LYS A 91 3.05 39.97 -16.90
C LYS A 91 3.95 39.93 -18.14
N ALA A 92 5.24 39.65 -17.96
CA ALA A 92 6.19 39.55 -19.07
C ALA A 92 5.92 38.33 -19.99
N ILE A 93 5.48 37.20 -19.41
CA ILE A 93 5.15 35.99 -20.19
C ILE A 93 3.85 36.18 -20.99
N ALA A 94 2.82 36.79 -20.40
CA ALA A 94 1.55 37.03 -21.08
C ALA A 94 1.69 37.98 -22.29
N GLN A 95 2.58 38.98 -22.22
CA GLN A 95 2.85 39.88 -23.35
C GLN A 95 3.59 39.20 -24.50
N ALA A 96 4.45 38.21 -24.22
CA ALA A 96 5.19 37.47 -25.24
C ALA A 96 4.34 36.44 -26.01
N GLU A 97 3.22 35.99 -25.42
CA GLU A 97 2.29 35.04 -26.06
C GLU A 97 1.30 35.76 -26.99
N THR A 98 0.90 37.00 -26.68
CA THR A 98 0.05 37.80 -27.56
C THR A 98 0.73 38.22 -28.87
N THR A 99 2.06 38.41 -28.88
CA THR A 99 2.80 38.79 -30.09
C THR A 99 3.07 37.62 -31.05
N LYS A 100 2.88 36.37 -30.63
CA LYS A 100 3.05 35.17 -31.48
C LYS A 100 1.75 34.72 -32.16
N ALA A 101 0.59 35.18 -31.71
CA ALA A 101 -0.71 34.84 -32.28
C ALA A 101 -1.09 35.70 -33.51
N GLU A 102 -0.41 36.84 -33.74
CA GLU A 102 -0.72 37.79 -34.82
C GLU A 102 0.05 37.53 -36.14
N HIS A 103 0.84 36.45 -36.23
CA HIS A 103 1.66 36.15 -37.43
C HIS A 103 1.29 34.86 -38.19
N HIS A 104 0.16 34.22 -37.89
CA HIS A 104 -0.27 33.03 -38.64
C HIS A 104 -1.78 32.97 -38.92
N SER A 105 -2.39 34.10 -39.27
CA SER A 105 -3.72 34.12 -39.90
C SER A 105 -3.67 34.88 -41.23
N GLY A 106 -3.55 34.13 -42.32
CA GLY A 106 -3.56 34.67 -43.67
C GLY A 106 -3.62 33.54 -44.68
N GLN A 107 -4.70 33.55 -45.48
CA GLN A 107 -5.03 32.65 -46.60
C GLN A 107 -5.76 31.36 -46.19
N TYR A 108 -7.10 31.35 -46.31
CA TYR A 108 -7.82 30.86 -47.49
C TYR A 108 -9.34 31.03 -47.27
N GLU A 109 -9.95 31.95 -48.01
CA GLU A 109 -11.42 32.09 -48.12
C GLU A 109 -11.94 31.30 -49.34
N THR A 110 -13.00 30.54 -49.08
CA THR A 110 -14.20 30.24 -49.91
C THR A 110 -14.08 29.98 -51.42
N THR A 111 -14.55 28.80 -51.84
CA THR A 111 -15.47 28.66 -52.99
C THR A 111 -16.50 27.55 -52.76
N ARG A 112 -17.68 27.74 -53.36
CA ARG A 112 -18.96 27.10 -53.09
C ARG A 112 -19.27 26.01 -54.14
N SER A 113 -19.81 24.88 -53.66
CA SER A 113 -20.71 23.91 -54.31
C SER A 113 -20.23 23.12 -55.54
N SER A 114 -20.19 21.79 -55.40
CA SER A 114 -20.91 20.87 -56.31
C SER A 114 -21.00 19.45 -55.71
N ASN A 115 -22.13 18.81 -56.02
CA ASN A 115 -22.57 17.48 -55.60
C ASN A 115 -21.56 16.37 -55.92
N VAL A 116 -21.24 15.51 -54.94
CA VAL A 116 -20.89 14.10 -55.20
C VAL A 116 -21.51 13.21 -54.11
N LYS A 117 -22.15 12.14 -54.60
CA LYS A 117 -22.98 11.17 -53.87
C LYS A 117 -22.17 10.41 -52.81
N ALA A 118 -22.85 10.09 -51.71
CA ALA A 118 -22.34 9.25 -50.63
C ALA A 118 -22.05 7.83 -51.15
N ASP A 119 -20.78 7.44 -51.13
CA ASP A 119 -20.37 6.06 -51.36
C ASP A 119 -20.33 5.32 -50.02
N LYS A 120 -21.37 4.50 -49.79
CA LYS A 120 -21.46 3.59 -48.64
C LYS A 120 -20.63 2.35 -48.97
N ASN A 121 -19.32 2.37 -48.70
CA ASN A 121 -18.49 1.16 -48.55
C ASN A 121 -17.04 1.49 -48.14
N LEU A 122 -16.85 2.06 -46.95
CA LEU A 122 -15.54 2.07 -46.28
C LEU A 122 -15.66 1.29 -44.97
N THR A 123 -15.34 0.00 -45.05
CA THR A 123 -15.02 -0.83 -43.90
C THR A 123 -13.86 -0.18 -43.14
N PRO A 124 -13.95 0.05 -41.82
CA PRO A 124 -12.81 0.57 -41.08
C PRO A 124 -11.69 -0.47 -41.09
N ALA A 125 -10.50 -0.06 -41.55
CA ALA A 125 -9.30 -0.87 -41.49
C ALA A 125 -9.07 -1.34 -40.04
N ALA A 126 -8.90 -2.64 -39.86
CA ALA A 126 -8.62 -3.26 -38.58
C ALA A 126 -7.33 -2.69 -37.99
N GLY A 127 -7.48 -1.91 -36.90
CA GLY A 127 -6.36 -1.51 -36.06
C GLY A 127 -5.69 -2.73 -35.40
N PRO A 128 -4.47 -2.58 -34.87
CA PRO A 128 -3.71 -3.69 -34.29
C PRO A 128 -4.54 -4.39 -33.23
N ASN A 129 -4.60 -5.71 -33.36
CA ASN A 129 -5.40 -6.62 -32.54
C ASN A 129 -4.84 -6.63 -31.10
N ILE A 130 -5.26 -5.65 -30.29
CA ILE A 130 -5.11 -5.71 -28.83
C ILE A 130 -6.00 -6.88 -28.43
N GLU A 131 -5.42 -8.02 -28.01
CA GLU A 131 -6.18 -9.05 -27.31
C GLU A 131 -6.84 -8.38 -26.11
N ARG A 132 -8.10 -7.96 -26.26
CA ARG A 132 -8.86 -7.36 -25.19
C ARG A 132 -8.99 -8.44 -24.13
N SER A 133 -8.40 -8.19 -22.97
CA SER A 133 -8.53 -9.09 -21.82
C SER A 133 -10.00 -9.44 -21.63
N THR A 134 -10.29 -10.74 -21.59
CA THR A 134 -11.66 -11.22 -21.35
C THR A 134 -12.08 -11.13 -19.89
N LEU A 135 -11.16 -10.70 -19.00
CA LEU A 135 -11.37 -10.65 -17.55
C LEU A 135 -11.73 -9.26 -17.06
N TYR A 136 -11.29 -8.19 -17.72
CA TYR A 136 -11.52 -6.83 -17.28
C TYR A 136 -11.88 -5.87 -18.40
N LEU A 137 -12.47 -4.74 -18.02
CA LEU A 137 -12.77 -3.60 -18.88
C LEU A 137 -12.25 -2.34 -18.19
N ILE A 138 -11.66 -1.43 -18.97
CA ILE A 138 -11.29 -0.10 -18.50
C ILE A 138 -12.44 0.85 -18.85
N LYS A 139 -12.98 1.54 -17.86
CA LYS A 139 -14.07 2.52 -18.04
C LYS A 139 -13.96 3.64 -17.00
N ALA A 140 -14.80 4.68 -17.13
CA ALA A 140 -14.85 5.77 -16.17
C ALA A 140 -15.16 5.25 -14.74
N SER A 141 -14.41 5.75 -13.77
CA SER A 141 -14.60 5.54 -12.34
C SER A 141 -14.93 6.88 -11.68
N PRO A 142 -16.14 7.06 -11.11
CA PRO A 142 -16.58 8.34 -10.56
C PRO A 142 -15.59 8.94 -9.56
N GLY A 143 -15.09 10.14 -9.85
CA GLY A 143 -14.14 10.86 -8.98
C GLY A 143 -12.70 10.30 -8.96
N LYS A 144 -12.37 9.32 -9.82
CA LYS A 144 -11.04 8.70 -9.93
C LYS A 144 -10.51 8.62 -11.37
N GLY A 145 -11.20 9.22 -12.34
CA GLY A 145 -10.83 9.16 -13.75
C GLY A 145 -11.24 7.83 -14.39
N LEU A 146 -10.27 7.00 -14.77
CA LEU A 146 -10.52 5.65 -15.30
C LEU A 146 -10.28 4.61 -14.21
N GLY A 147 -10.94 3.46 -14.34
CA GLY A 147 -10.79 2.32 -13.46
C GLY A 147 -10.83 1.01 -14.24
N MET A 148 -10.21 -0.03 -13.68
CA MET A 148 -10.33 -1.40 -14.15
C MET A 148 -11.49 -2.10 -13.43
N PHE A 149 -12.38 -2.74 -14.19
CA PHE A 149 -13.57 -3.42 -13.65
C PHE A 149 -13.65 -4.84 -14.19
N ALA A 150 -14.15 -5.76 -13.39
CA ALA A 150 -14.32 -7.16 -13.79
C ALA A 150 -15.36 -7.29 -14.92
N ALA A 151 -14.99 -7.92 -16.03
CA ALA A 151 -15.88 -8.18 -17.17
C ALA A 151 -16.82 -9.38 -16.93
N LYS A 152 -16.42 -10.26 -16.01
CA LYS A 152 -17.09 -11.48 -15.56
C LYS A 152 -16.66 -11.76 -14.12
N ASP A 153 -17.26 -12.74 -13.46
CA ASP A 153 -16.82 -13.15 -12.13
C ASP A 153 -15.38 -13.68 -12.18
N ILE A 154 -14.53 -13.21 -11.27
CA ILE A 154 -13.12 -13.57 -11.16
C ILE A 154 -12.93 -14.27 -9.82
N ARG A 155 -12.47 -15.52 -9.85
CA ARG A 155 -12.19 -16.27 -8.63
C ARG A 155 -10.89 -15.80 -7.99
N LYS A 156 -10.83 -15.83 -6.66
CA LYS A 156 -9.61 -15.67 -5.88
C LYS A 156 -8.46 -16.54 -6.44
N GLY A 157 -7.27 -15.96 -6.54
CA GLY A 157 -6.06 -16.58 -7.09
C GLY A 157 -5.91 -16.48 -8.61
N THR A 158 -6.92 -15.96 -9.32
CA THR A 158 -6.84 -15.76 -10.77
C THR A 158 -5.84 -14.64 -11.08
N ARG A 159 -4.92 -14.90 -12.03
CA ARG A 159 -4.12 -13.83 -12.66
C ARG A 159 -5.02 -13.01 -13.58
N ILE A 160 -5.27 -11.76 -13.20
CA ILE A 160 -6.10 -10.81 -13.94
C ILE A 160 -5.31 -10.20 -15.11
N LEU A 161 -4.03 -9.88 -14.87
CA LEU A 161 -3.16 -9.19 -15.80
C LEU A 161 -1.73 -9.74 -15.72
N ALA A 162 -1.06 -9.79 -16.88
CA ALA A 162 0.38 -9.98 -17.01
C ALA A 162 0.89 -9.03 -18.10
N GLU A 163 1.27 -7.81 -17.72
CA GLU A 163 1.57 -6.73 -18.65
C GLU A 163 3.08 -6.57 -18.84
N LYS A 164 3.53 -6.42 -20.09
CA LYS A 164 4.91 -6.04 -20.37
C LYS A 164 5.07 -4.55 -20.07
N PRO A 165 6.15 -4.13 -19.39
CA PRO A 165 6.49 -2.73 -19.29
C PRO A 165 6.39 -2.03 -20.65
N PHE A 166 5.62 -0.96 -20.69
CA PHE A 166 5.56 -0.05 -21.83
C PHE A 166 6.92 0.62 -22.04
N PHE A 167 7.52 1.09 -20.94
CA PHE A 167 8.95 1.32 -20.81
C PHE A 167 9.40 1.16 -19.36
N SER A 168 10.70 1.04 -19.15
CA SER A 168 11.33 0.83 -17.85
C SER A 168 12.57 1.68 -17.68
N LEU A 169 12.83 2.09 -16.44
CA LEU A 169 14.04 2.75 -16.00
C LEU A 169 14.81 1.79 -15.08
N THR A 170 16.12 1.69 -15.24
CA THR A 170 16.97 0.73 -14.49
C THR A 170 17.13 1.09 -13.02
N GLU A 171 17.05 2.38 -12.72
CA GLU A 171 17.07 2.94 -11.37
C GLU A 171 15.87 3.85 -11.18
N ARG A 172 15.42 4.01 -9.93
CA ARG A 172 14.38 4.99 -9.62
C ARG A 172 14.98 6.39 -9.80
N PRO A 173 14.37 7.26 -10.62
CA PRO A 173 14.88 8.60 -10.84
C PRO A 173 15.02 9.36 -9.51
N VAL A 174 16.20 9.87 -9.22
CA VAL A 174 16.40 10.78 -8.09
C VAL A 174 15.85 12.13 -8.50
N VAL A 175 14.66 12.45 -8.00
CA VAL A 175 14.05 13.76 -8.23
C VAL A 175 14.88 14.80 -7.50
N SER A 176 15.61 15.62 -8.24
CA SER A 176 16.19 16.85 -7.72
C SER A 176 15.04 17.82 -7.46
N TRP A 177 14.65 18.02 -6.19
CA TRP A 177 13.69 19.07 -5.83
C TRP A 177 14.17 20.47 -6.23
N SER A 178 15.48 20.63 -6.44
CA SER A 178 16.08 21.87 -6.92
C SER A 178 15.96 22.06 -8.44
N ASP A 179 15.68 21.00 -9.21
CA ASP A 179 15.41 21.11 -10.64
C ASP A 179 14.39 20.05 -11.15
N PRO A 180 13.08 20.33 -11.05
CA PRO A 180 12.02 19.47 -11.58
C PRO A 180 11.96 19.44 -13.13
N TYR A 181 12.82 20.19 -13.81
CA TYR A 181 12.94 20.28 -15.27
C TYR A 181 14.26 19.70 -15.80
N ALA A 182 15.15 19.22 -14.91
CA ALA A 182 16.37 18.55 -15.32
C ALA A 182 16.02 17.36 -16.23
N PRO A 183 16.74 17.17 -17.36
CA PRO A 183 16.69 15.93 -18.11
C PRO A 183 17.00 14.79 -17.16
N ASN A 184 15.98 13.99 -16.86
CA ASN A 184 16.09 12.77 -16.11
C ASN A 184 15.68 11.62 -17.03
N ASP A 185 16.05 10.40 -16.70
CA ASP A 185 15.82 9.18 -17.50
C ASP A 185 14.37 9.04 -18.02
N ILE A 186 13.39 9.64 -17.34
CA ILE A 186 11.98 9.72 -17.78
C ILE A 186 11.83 10.45 -19.13
N PHE A 187 12.51 11.59 -19.30
CA PHE A 187 12.41 12.40 -20.51
C PHE A 187 13.02 11.67 -21.70
N GLU A 188 14.21 11.09 -21.52
CA GLU A 188 14.89 10.30 -22.55
C GLU A 188 14.06 9.07 -22.95
N ALA A 189 13.56 8.33 -21.95
CA ALA A 189 12.69 7.18 -22.19
C ALA A 189 11.43 7.59 -22.95
N PHE A 190 10.77 8.69 -22.56
CA PHE A 190 9.60 9.21 -23.26
C PHE A 190 9.92 9.67 -24.69
N ASP A 191 11.01 10.41 -24.87
CA ASP A 191 11.37 10.96 -26.18
C ASP A 191 11.77 9.88 -27.18
N SER A 192 12.32 8.77 -26.70
CA SER A 192 12.62 7.56 -27.47
C SER A 192 11.39 6.79 -27.96
N LEU A 193 10.20 7.05 -27.38
CA LEU A 193 8.97 6.39 -27.81
C LEU A 193 8.57 6.83 -29.23
N PRO A 194 7.99 5.92 -30.05
CA PRO A 194 7.34 6.30 -31.29
C PRO A 194 6.24 7.34 -31.07
N ALA A 195 6.04 8.26 -32.02
CA ALA A 195 5.02 9.31 -31.91
C ALA A 195 3.60 8.75 -31.67
N SER A 196 3.28 7.59 -32.25
CA SER A 196 2.01 6.89 -32.05
C SER A 196 1.80 6.38 -30.61
N GLU A 197 2.89 6.16 -29.87
CA GLU A 197 2.88 5.59 -28.52
C GLU A 197 2.92 6.67 -27.44
N LYS A 198 3.50 7.85 -27.74
CA LYS A 198 3.53 9.00 -26.81
C LYS A 198 2.14 9.38 -26.29
N PHE A 199 1.11 9.34 -27.14
CA PHE A 199 -0.27 9.63 -26.74
C PHE A 199 -0.82 8.67 -25.68
N LYS A 200 -0.38 7.40 -25.66
CA LYS A 200 -0.84 6.43 -24.64
C LYS A 200 -0.33 6.80 -23.25
N PHE A 201 0.94 7.15 -23.14
CA PHE A 201 1.52 7.67 -21.89
C PHE A 201 0.87 8.98 -21.47
N MET A 202 0.71 9.92 -22.39
CA MET A 202 0.08 11.22 -22.10
C MET A 202 -1.40 11.10 -21.69
N GLY A 203 -2.05 9.99 -22.02
CA GLY A 203 -3.42 9.67 -21.59
C GLY A 203 -3.53 8.99 -20.21
N LEU A 204 -2.43 8.79 -19.50
CA LEU A 204 -2.42 8.30 -18.12
C LEU A 204 -2.86 9.39 -17.13
N HIS A 205 -3.11 9.00 -15.88
CA HIS A 205 -3.51 9.95 -14.84
C HIS A 205 -2.41 10.99 -14.61
N CYS A 206 -2.75 12.27 -14.64
CA CYS A 206 -1.84 13.34 -14.27
C CYS A 206 -2.44 14.13 -13.11
N PRO A 207 -1.85 14.05 -11.90
CA PRO A 207 -2.22 14.98 -10.84
C PRO A 207 -1.79 16.40 -11.22
N GLU A 208 -2.63 17.40 -10.93
CA GLU A 208 -2.25 18.81 -11.10
C GLU A 208 -1.13 19.16 -10.12
N ARG A 209 0.08 19.38 -10.65
CA ARG A 209 1.29 19.77 -9.89
C ARG A 209 2.00 20.92 -10.62
N PRO A 210 1.72 22.18 -10.25
CA PRO A 210 2.27 23.35 -10.97
C PRO A 210 3.78 23.51 -10.85
N ASP A 211 4.41 22.79 -9.91
CA ASP A 211 5.85 22.77 -9.65
C ASP A 211 6.60 21.64 -10.35
N CYS A 212 5.91 20.78 -11.11
CA CYS A 212 6.50 19.61 -11.77
C CYS A 212 6.20 19.61 -13.27
N SER A 213 7.10 19.01 -14.06
CA SER A 213 6.78 18.76 -15.48
C SER A 213 5.63 17.77 -15.64
N LEU A 214 4.89 17.89 -16.75
CA LEU A 214 3.76 16.99 -17.07
C LEU A 214 4.21 15.52 -17.15
N ARG A 215 5.34 15.26 -17.82
CA ARG A 215 5.88 13.89 -17.98
C ARG A 215 6.25 13.28 -16.63
N PHE A 216 6.89 14.06 -15.76
CA PHE A 216 7.24 13.61 -14.42
C PHE A 216 5.98 13.32 -13.58
N SER A 217 4.99 14.21 -13.62
CA SER A 217 3.74 14.06 -12.86
C SER A 217 2.96 12.82 -13.28
N ILE A 218 2.90 12.54 -14.59
CA ILE A 218 2.32 11.30 -15.12
C ILE A 218 3.14 10.10 -14.66
N TYR A 219 4.47 10.14 -14.80
CA TYR A 219 5.32 9.01 -14.45
C TYR A 219 5.15 8.63 -12.97
N GLU A 220 5.31 9.57 -12.05
CA GLU A 220 5.21 9.33 -10.60
C GLU A 220 3.85 8.79 -10.16
N ALA A 221 2.77 9.20 -10.83
CA ALA A 221 1.42 8.77 -10.46
C ALA A 221 1.06 7.37 -10.99
N ASN A 222 1.84 6.82 -11.93
CA ASN A 222 1.48 5.59 -12.66
C ASN A 222 2.60 4.54 -12.71
N CYS A 223 3.79 4.83 -12.18
CA CYS A 223 4.91 3.89 -12.22
C CYS A 223 4.76 2.77 -11.18
N PHE A 224 5.34 1.62 -11.51
CA PHE A 224 5.42 0.42 -10.67
C PHE A 224 6.88 0.13 -10.35
N GLU A 225 7.13 -0.44 -9.17
CA GLU A 225 8.47 -0.89 -8.78
C GLU A 225 8.86 -2.14 -9.56
N MET A 226 10.08 -2.15 -10.09
CA MET A 226 10.59 -3.21 -10.96
C MET A 226 12.04 -3.57 -10.56
N GLY A 227 12.20 -4.39 -9.53
CA GLY A 227 13.52 -4.76 -9.02
C GLY A 227 14.25 -3.55 -8.42
N SER A 228 15.37 -3.13 -9.03
CA SER A 228 16.09 -1.89 -8.68
C SER A 228 15.52 -0.63 -9.33
N GLY A 229 14.66 -0.80 -10.34
CA GLY A 229 14.14 0.27 -11.17
C GLY A 229 12.64 0.43 -11.05
N THR A 230 12.07 1.12 -12.04
CA THR A 230 10.64 1.40 -12.11
C THR A 230 10.14 1.31 -13.54
N CYS A 231 8.87 0.99 -13.74
CA CYS A 231 8.29 0.84 -15.07
C CYS A 231 6.91 1.47 -15.19
N ILE A 232 6.48 1.71 -16.43
CA ILE A 232 5.09 2.08 -16.75
C ILE A 232 4.41 0.88 -17.39
N CYS A 233 3.23 0.54 -16.89
CA CYS A 233 2.34 -0.48 -17.45
C CYS A 233 0.97 0.19 -17.67
N LEU A 234 0.54 0.31 -18.92
CA LEU A 234 -0.56 1.18 -19.34
C LEU A 234 -1.91 0.73 -18.77
N ASP A 235 -2.17 -0.58 -18.76
CA ASP A 235 -3.41 -1.16 -18.25
C ASP A 235 -3.37 -1.28 -16.73
N ALA A 236 -2.24 -1.73 -16.16
CA ALA A 236 -2.06 -1.80 -14.71
C ALA A 236 -2.23 -0.42 -14.04
N ALA A 237 -1.76 0.65 -14.68
CA ALA A 237 -1.93 2.03 -14.23
C ALA A 237 -3.39 2.49 -14.14
N ARG A 238 -4.35 1.75 -14.72
CA ARG A 238 -5.79 2.02 -14.62
C ARG A 238 -6.44 1.39 -13.38
N ILE A 239 -5.71 0.61 -12.59
CA ILE A 239 -6.26 -0.06 -11.41
C ILE A 239 -6.27 0.91 -10.25
N ASN A 240 -7.45 1.28 -9.77
CA ASN A 240 -7.62 2.27 -8.70
C ASN A 240 -7.24 1.77 -7.30
N HIS A 241 -7.08 2.71 -6.39
CA HIS A 241 -6.76 2.44 -5.00
C HIS A 241 -7.95 1.94 -4.15
N SER A 242 -7.67 1.00 -3.25
CA SER A 242 -8.44 0.73 -2.02
C SER A 242 -7.48 0.39 -0.87
N CYS A 243 -7.76 0.84 0.36
CA CYS A 243 -6.97 0.45 1.54
C CYS A 243 -7.24 -0.99 2.00
N ILE A 244 -8.27 -1.63 1.44
CA ILE A 244 -8.64 -3.04 1.63
C ILE A 244 -8.86 -3.68 0.24
N PRO A 245 -7.80 -3.82 -0.57
CA PRO A 245 -7.93 -4.16 -1.98
C PRO A 245 -8.49 -5.57 -2.20
N ASN A 246 -8.98 -5.80 -3.43
CA ASN A 246 -9.43 -7.11 -3.92
C ASN A 246 -8.44 -7.73 -4.93
N ALA A 247 -7.38 -7.02 -5.32
CA ALA A 247 -6.27 -7.53 -6.10
C ALA A 247 -4.90 -7.10 -5.53
N HIS A 248 -3.85 -7.80 -5.93
CA HIS A 248 -2.46 -7.50 -5.58
C HIS A 248 -1.61 -7.46 -6.85
N TYR A 249 -0.74 -6.45 -6.97
CA TYR A 249 0.21 -6.31 -8.07
C TYR A 249 1.61 -6.74 -7.61
N SER A 250 2.40 -7.29 -8.52
CA SER A 250 3.76 -7.72 -8.26
C SER A 250 4.53 -7.87 -9.56
N TRP A 251 5.75 -7.31 -9.59
CA TRP A 251 6.71 -7.56 -10.65
C TRP A 251 7.17 -9.03 -10.63
N ASN A 252 6.91 -9.75 -11.71
CA ASN A 252 7.37 -11.12 -11.89
C ASN A 252 8.59 -11.15 -12.81
N SER A 253 9.79 -11.17 -12.22
CA SER A 253 11.04 -11.22 -12.98
C SER A 253 11.28 -12.53 -13.73
N SER A 254 10.56 -13.62 -13.41
CA SER A 254 10.69 -14.88 -14.18
C SER A 254 10.07 -14.79 -15.58
N ILE A 255 9.12 -13.87 -15.78
CA ILE A 255 8.45 -13.65 -17.08
C ILE A 255 8.58 -12.20 -17.58
N GLU A 256 9.26 -11.34 -16.81
CA GLU A 256 9.44 -9.91 -17.08
C GLU A 256 8.11 -9.17 -17.31
N ARG A 257 7.14 -9.38 -16.42
CA ARG A 257 5.81 -8.76 -16.49
C ARG A 257 5.38 -8.21 -15.14
N GLU A 258 4.64 -7.12 -15.18
CA GLU A 258 3.83 -6.69 -14.05
C GLU A 258 2.59 -7.57 -13.98
N THR A 259 2.40 -8.26 -12.85
CA THR A 259 1.30 -9.22 -12.69
C THR A 259 0.31 -8.74 -11.66
N VAL A 260 -0.98 -8.96 -11.93
CA VAL A 260 -2.04 -8.63 -10.97
C VAL A 260 -2.88 -9.88 -10.72
N HIS A 261 -3.05 -10.25 -9.46
CA HIS A 261 -3.86 -11.41 -9.06
C HIS A 261 -5.01 -10.99 -8.15
N ALA A 262 -6.17 -11.64 -8.33
CA ALA A 262 -7.30 -11.49 -7.44
C ALA A 262 -6.98 -12.11 -6.07
N VAL A 263 -7.10 -11.33 -4.98
CA VAL A 263 -6.88 -11.84 -3.62
C VAL A 263 -8.18 -12.24 -2.91
N LYS A 264 -9.31 -11.91 -3.53
CA LYS A 264 -10.69 -12.23 -3.15
C LYS A 264 -11.45 -12.60 -4.42
N ASP A 265 -12.64 -13.21 -4.28
CA ASP A 265 -13.56 -13.30 -5.41
C ASP A 265 -14.05 -11.89 -5.78
N ILE A 266 -14.12 -11.59 -7.07
CA ILE A 266 -14.51 -10.28 -7.60
C ILE A 266 -15.71 -10.52 -8.52
N SER A 267 -16.84 -9.87 -8.23
CA SER A 267 -18.07 -10.04 -9.00
C SER A 267 -17.99 -9.30 -10.33
N LYS A 268 -18.69 -9.78 -11.36
CA LYS A 268 -18.85 -9.05 -12.63
C LYS A 268 -19.30 -7.61 -12.37
N GLY A 269 -18.58 -6.65 -12.94
CA GLY A 269 -18.85 -5.22 -12.82
C GLY A 269 -18.25 -4.54 -11.60
N GLU A 270 -17.71 -5.29 -10.64
CA GLU A 270 -16.97 -4.76 -9.49
C GLU A 270 -15.64 -4.11 -9.93
N GLU A 271 -15.25 -3.02 -9.27
CA GLU A 271 -13.96 -2.36 -9.52
C GLU A 271 -12.81 -3.21 -8.97
N ILE A 272 -11.81 -3.47 -9.80
CA ILE A 272 -10.57 -4.12 -9.41
C ILE A 272 -9.66 -3.06 -8.79
N THR A 273 -9.19 -3.30 -7.58
CA THR A 273 -8.43 -2.33 -6.80
C THR A 273 -7.18 -2.93 -6.17
N VAL A 274 -6.14 -2.12 -6.06
CA VAL A 274 -4.87 -2.41 -5.36
C VAL A 274 -4.59 -1.35 -4.29
N SER A 275 -3.57 -1.56 -3.45
CA SER A 275 -3.14 -0.53 -2.50
C SER A 275 -2.02 0.32 -3.09
N TYR A 276 -2.09 1.65 -2.95
CA TYR A 276 -1.01 2.58 -3.34
C TYR A 276 -0.19 3.04 -2.13
N CYS A 277 -0.68 2.72 -0.93
CA CYS A 277 -0.11 3.12 0.35
C CYS A 277 0.26 1.88 1.16
N SER A 278 1.09 2.05 2.18
CA SER A 278 1.41 0.95 3.09
C SER A 278 0.18 0.48 3.87
N ALA A 279 0.02 -0.84 3.98
CA ALA A 279 -1.20 -1.47 4.44
C ALA A 279 -1.46 -1.37 5.95
N ILE A 280 -0.43 -1.15 6.79
CA ILE A 280 -0.62 -1.04 8.25
C ILE A 280 -0.65 0.41 8.75
N ARG A 281 -0.56 1.39 7.84
CA ARG A 281 -0.56 2.82 8.17
C ARG A 281 -1.90 3.29 8.76
N THR A 282 -1.84 4.27 9.65
CA THR A 282 -3.01 4.99 10.20
C THR A 282 -3.77 5.75 9.10
N LEU A 283 -5.01 6.17 9.39
CA LEU A 283 -5.81 6.94 8.43
C LEU A 283 -5.11 8.23 7.98
N GLN A 284 -4.44 8.93 8.89
CA GLN A 284 -3.76 10.20 8.59
C GLN A 284 -2.51 9.98 7.72
N GLU A 285 -1.74 8.93 7.99
CA GLU A 285 -0.61 8.56 7.15
C GLU A 285 -1.07 8.13 5.75
N ARG A 286 -2.10 7.29 5.63
CA ARG A 286 -2.64 6.90 4.32
C ARG A 286 -3.16 8.10 3.54
N LYS A 287 -3.86 9.04 4.18
CA LYS A 287 -4.27 10.32 3.54
C LYS A 287 -3.07 11.11 3.02
N ARG A 288 -1.96 11.11 3.75
CA ARG A 288 -0.72 11.78 3.35
C ARG A 288 -0.06 11.09 2.15
N GLU A 289 0.04 9.76 2.18
CA GLU A 289 0.60 8.94 1.09
C GLU A 289 -0.25 9.02 -0.19
N LEU A 290 -1.58 9.19 -0.06
CA LEU A 290 -2.51 9.28 -1.19
C LEU A 290 -2.71 10.71 -1.73
N LYS A 291 -2.34 11.75 -0.97
CA LYS A 291 -2.43 13.16 -1.38
C LYS A 291 -1.86 13.43 -2.79
N PRO A 292 -0.69 12.86 -3.20
CA PRO A 292 -0.10 13.12 -4.50
C PRO A 292 -0.94 12.63 -5.69
N TYR A 293 -1.92 11.74 -5.48
CA TYR A 293 -2.81 11.20 -6.51
C TYR A 293 -4.09 12.05 -6.71
N VAL A 294 -4.31 13.07 -5.88
CA VAL A 294 -5.40 14.05 -6.02
C VAL A 294 -6.79 13.41 -6.01
N PHE A 295 -7.01 12.45 -5.11
CA PHE A 295 -8.34 11.90 -4.81
C PHE A 295 -8.53 11.72 -3.31
N THR A 296 -9.79 11.55 -2.88
CA THR A 296 -10.11 11.17 -1.49
C THR A 296 -10.55 9.71 -1.44
N CYS A 297 -9.82 8.86 -0.72
CA CYS A 297 -10.19 7.46 -0.55
C CYS A 297 -11.48 7.34 0.28
N ARG A 298 -12.48 6.65 -0.28
CA ARG A 298 -13.78 6.38 0.35
C ARG A 298 -14.04 4.89 0.56
N CYS A 299 -12.99 4.06 0.57
CA CYS A 299 -13.15 2.64 0.86
C CYS A 299 -13.68 2.42 2.29
N PRO A 300 -14.27 1.25 2.61
CA PRO A 300 -14.82 0.98 3.94
C PRO A 300 -13.85 1.27 5.11
N ALA A 301 -12.55 1.00 4.94
CA ALA A 301 -11.53 1.28 5.95
C ALA A 301 -11.26 2.79 6.21
N CYS A 302 -11.74 3.67 5.33
CA CYS A 302 -11.60 5.12 5.47
C CYS A 302 -12.89 5.82 5.90
N GLN A 303 -14.02 5.10 5.97
CA GLN A 303 -15.33 5.63 6.37
C GLN A 303 -15.45 5.68 7.90
N THR A 304 -15.14 6.82 8.49
CA THR A 304 -15.07 7.01 9.96
C THR A 304 -16.43 7.06 10.65
N ASP A 305 -17.50 6.99 9.89
CA ASP A 305 -18.91 6.98 10.30
C ASP A 305 -19.52 5.57 10.25
N THR A 306 -18.76 4.56 9.81
CA THR A 306 -19.18 3.15 9.81
C THR A 306 -18.49 2.38 10.92
N ASP A 307 -19.17 1.38 11.48
CA ASP A 307 -18.58 0.50 12.49
C ASP A 307 -17.32 -0.22 11.99
N PHE A 308 -17.29 -0.65 10.71
CA PHE A 308 -16.08 -1.24 10.13
C PHE A 308 -14.91 -0.24 10.09
N GLY A 309 -15.13 1.00 9.61
CA GLY A 309 -14.08 2.00 9.48
C GLY A 309 -13.60 2.56 10.83
N ILE A 310 -14.46 2.66 11.83
CA ILE A 310 -14.06 2.97 13.21
C ILE A 310 -13.14 1.87 13.75
N ARG A 311 -13.54 0.59 13.65
CA ARG A 311 -12.72 -0.54 14.09
C ARG A 311 -11.43 -0.69 13.28
N SER A 312 -11.44 -0.35 11.99
CA SER A 312 -10.25 -0.36 11.12
C SER A 312 -9.18 0.61 11.61
N GLN A 313 -9.56 1.79 12.09
CA GLN A 313 -8.61 2.76 12.65
C GLN A 313 -7.90 2.20 13.89
N VAL A 314 -8.67 1.59 14.81
CA VAL A 314 -8.13 0.95 16.01
C VAL A 314 -7.20 -0.20 15.64
N ARG A 315 -7.65 -1.11 14.76
CA ARG A 315 -6.84 -2.26 14.32
C ARG A 315 -5.54 -1.82 13.68
N ARG A 316 -5.55 -0.82 12.80
CA ARG A 316 -4.32 -0.35 12.13
C ARG A 316 -3.35 0.36 13.05
N GLN A 317 -3.84 1.10 14.05
CA GLN A 317 -2.96 1.63 15.10
C GLN A 317 -2.26 0.49 15.84
N GLN A 318 -3.02 -0.52 16.27
CA GLN A 318 -2.46 -1.69 16.95
C GLN A 318 -1.49 -2.48 16.06
N MET A 319 -1.79 -2.65 14.77
CA MET A 319 -0.87 -3.30 13.83
C MET A 319 0.45 -2.53 13.73
N GLN A 320 0.40 -1.20 13.65
CA GLN A 320 1.60 -0.37 13.57
C GLN A 320 2.44 -0.46 14.85
N ASP A 321 1.80 -0.41 16.01
CA ASP A 321 2.48 -0.52 17.30
C ASP A 321 3.17 -1.89 17.45
N LEU A 322 2.47 -2.97 17.10
CA LEU A 322 3.03 -4.33 17.09
C LEU A 322 4.14 -4.50 16.06
N ASP A 323 4.03 -3.89 14.88
CA ASP A 323 5.06 -3.96 13.84
C ASP A 323 6.37 -3.34 14.31
N HIS A 324 6.30 -2.17 14.96
CA HIS A 324 7.47 -1.54 15.59
C HIS A 324 8.03 -2.40 16.72
N GLU A 325 7.19 -2.93 17.60
CA GLU A 325 7.65 -3.77 18.71
C GLU A 325 8.36 -5.04 18.23
N ILE A 326 7.84 -5.69 17.20
CA ILE A 326 8.47 -6.87 16.58
C ILE A 326 9.82 -6.48 15.97
N ALA A 327 9.89 -5.34 15.26
CA ALA A 327 11.12 -4.85 14.66
C ALA A 327 12.19 -4.55 15.73
N ASP A 328 11.82 -3.86 16.80
CA ASP A 328 12.71 -3.54 17.92
C ASP A 328 13.22 -4.83 18.58
N TYR A 329 12.32 -5.78 18.91
CA TYR A 329 12.72 -7.07 19.45
C TYR A 329 13.72 -7.82 18.54
N GLN A 330 13.50 -7.78 17.22
CA GLN A 330 14.37 -8.47 16.27
C GLN A 330 15.75 -7.83 16.15
N ASN A 331 15.83 -6.51 16.26
CA ASN A 331 17.08 -5.75 16.14
C ASN A 331 17.85 -5.63 17.45
N ASP A 332 17.16 -5.66 18.59
CA ASP A 332 17.77 -5.44 19.89
C ASP A 332 18.58 -6.64 20.37
N PRO A 333 19.73 -6.41 21.03
CA PRO A 333 20.50 -7.48 21.67
C PRO A 333 19.73 -8.06 22.87
N PRO A 334 20.00 -9.31 23.28
CA PRO A 334 19.27 -9.96 24.38
C PRO A 334 19.26 -9.18 25.70
N ALA A 335 20.33 -8.44 26.02
CA ALA A 335 20.41 -7.61 27.21
C ALA A 335 19.39 -6.45 27.21
N ALA A 336 19.23 -5.78 26.07
CA ALA A 336 18.25 -4.71 25.89
C ALA A 336 16.81 -5.23 26.01
N ARG A 337 16.55 -6.43 25.48
CA ARG A 337 15.21 -7.05 25.55
C ARG A 337 14.71 -7.27 26.98
N ALA A 338 15.62 -7.66 27.87
CA ALA A 338 15.32 -7.91 29.28
C ALA A 338 15.12 -6.61 30.08
N GLU A 339 15.82 -5.53 29.71
CA GLU A 339 15.74 -4.22 30.37
C GLU A 339 14.47 -3.46 30.00
N TYR A 340 14.08 -3.46 28.72
CA TYR A 340 12.94 -2.68 28.23
C TYR A 340 11.58 -3.37 28.43
N GLY A 341 11.57 -4.63 28.88
CA GLY A 341 10.32 -5.36 29.16
C GLY A 341 9.45 -5.56 27.92
N HIS A 342 10.08 -5.83 26.76
CA HIS A 342 9.35 -6.14 25.52
C HIS A 342 8.34 -7.27 25.76
N CYS A 343 7.19 -7.22 25.07
CA CYS A 343 6.29 -8.35 25.09
C CYS A 343 6.93 -9.58 24.43
N ASP A 344 6.36 -10.76 24.67
CA ASP A 344 6.81 -11.98 24.01
C ASP A 344 6.64 -11.84 22.48
N GLU A 345 7.75 -11.79 21.73
CA GLU A 345 7.80 -11.64 20.26
C GLU A 345 6.75 -12.50 19.55
N ARG A 346 6.60 -13.74 20.01
CA ARG A 346 5.63 -14.67 19.44
C ARG A 346 4.20 -14.17 19.65
N SER A 347 3.86 -13.68 20.82
CA SER A 347 2.53 -13.15 21.13
C SER A 347 2.22 -11.92 20.27
N ALA A 348 3.18 -10.99 20.13
CA ALA A 348 3.03 -9.84 19.23
C ALA A 348 2.80 -10.26 17.77
N ILE A 349 3.61 -11.18 17.25
CA ILE A 349 3.47 -11.68 15.88
C ILE A 349 2.10 -12.33 15.66
N LEU A 350 1.62 -13.13 16.62
CA LEU A 350 0.33 -13.81 16.47
C LEU A 350 -0.85 -12.84 16.55
N GLU A 351 -0.76 -11.80 17.37
CA GLU A 351 -1.77 -10.75 17.40
C GLU A 351 -1.75 -9.92 16.12
N LEU A 352 -0.56 -9.60 15.58
CA LEU A 352 -0.43 -8.92 14.29
C LEU A 352 -1.07 -9.74 13.16
N VAL A 353 -0.81 -11.06 13.11
CA VAL A 353 -1.49 -11.99 12.18
C VAL A 353 -3.01 -11.90 12.34
N ASN A 354 -3.53 -11.92 13.57
CA ASN A 354 -4.96 -11.85 13.84
C ASN A 354 -5.58 -10.54 13.31
N LEU A 355 -4.97 -9.39 13.65
CA LEU A 355 -5.43 -8.08 13.22
C LEU A 355 -5.43 -7.93 11.70
N ILE A 356 -4.36 -8.34 11.02
CA ILE A 356 -4.25 -8.30 9.55
C ILE A 356 -5.35 -9.15 8.89
N ASN A 357 -5.65 -10.33 9.42
CA ASN A 357 -6.75 -11.17 8.92
C ASN A 357 -8.11 -10.50 9.11
N GLN A 358 -8.38 -9.92 10.29
CA GLN A 358 -9.64 -9.22 10.57
C GLN A 358 -9.84 -7.98 9.68
N GLU A 359 -8.76 -7.31 9.31
CA GLU A 359 -8.80 -6.15 8.42
C GLU A 359 -9.01 -6.54 6.95
N GLY A 360 -8.76 -7.80 6.59
CA GLY A 360 -8.89 -8.30 5.22
C GLY A 360 -7.72 -7.92 4.30
N LEU A 361 -6.53 -7.75 4.88
CA LEU A 361 -5.26 -7.44 4.22
C LEU A 361 -4.56 -8.75 3.79
N VAL A 362 -5.04 -9.36 2.71
CA VAL A 362 -4.72 -10.75 2.36
C VAL A 362 -3.23 -10.96 2.10
N TYR A 363 -2.58 -10.12 1.29
CA TYR A 363 -1.17 -10.31 0.95
C TYR A 363 -0.27 -10.10 2.17
N GLU A 364 -0.58 -9.13 3.02
CA GLU A 364 0.16 -8.81 4.24
C GLU A 364 0.20 -9.98 5.22
N THR A 365 -0.80 -10.88 5.19
CA THR A 365 -0.75 -12.11 5.99
C THR A 365 0.42 -13.01 5.60
N SER A 366 0.90 -12.98 4.35
CA SER A 366 2.09 -13.73 3.91
C SER A 366 3.33 -13.34 4.71
N LEU A 367 3.56 -12.03 4.88
CA LEU A 367 4.70 -11.51 5.64
C LEU A 367 4.57 -11.87 7.12
N ALA A 368 3.38 -11.69 7.70
CA ALA A 368 3.14 -12.01 9.11
C ALA A 368 3.29 -13.52 9.40
N TYR A 369 2.85 -14.39 8.49
CA TYR A 369 3.09 -15.84 8.59
C TYR A 369 4.57 -16.21 8.45
N HIS A 370 5.36 -15.46 7.67
CA HIS A 370 6.81 -15.64 7.60
C HIS A 370 7.48 -15.43 8.95
N ASP A 371 7.14 -14.32 9.61
CA ASP A 371 7.69 -13.99 10.93
C ASP A 371 7.23 -15.01 11.97
N ALA A 372 5.97 -15.46 11.91
CA ALA A 372 5.47 -16.52 12.79
C ALA A 372 6.21 -17.84 12.59
N ALA A 373 6.52 -18.21 11.33
CA ALA A 373 7.28 -19.41 11.02
C ALA A 373 8.72 -19.32 11.55
N LYS A 374 9.41 -18.20 11.30
CA LYS A 374 10.78 -17.95 11.80
C LYS A 374 10.83 -17.96 13.33
N CYS A 375 9.91 -17.28 14.00
CA CYS A 375 9.84 -17.26 15.46
C CYS A 375 9.58 -18.67 16.02
N ALA A 376 8.71 -19.46 15.38
CA ALA A 376 8.48 -20.85 15.78
C ALA A 376 9.74 -21.72 15.62
N LEU A 377 10.51 -21.56 14.54
CA LEU A 377 11.77 -22.29 14.33
C LEU A 377 12.82 -21.96 15.40
N LYS A 378 13.02 -20.68 15.70
CA LYS A 378 13.95 -20.21 16.75
C LYS A 378 13.65 -20.85 18.12
N ARG A 379 12.39 -21.24 18.35
CA ARG A 379 11.91 -21.85 19.61
C ARG A 379 11.79 -23.37 19.54
N GLY A 380 12.28 -24.02 18.48
CA GLY A 380 12.20 -25.48 18.30
C GLY A 380 10.78 -26.00 18.00
N LEU A 381 9.82 -25.13 17.71
CA LEU A 381 8.42 -25.48 17.49
C LEU A 381 8.14 -25.87 16.03
N ARG A 382 8.85 -26.90 15.54
CA ARG A 382 8.87 -27.31 14.12
C ARG A 382 7.48 -27.49 13.50
N LYS A 383 6.56 -28.18 14.18
CA LYS A 383 5.17 -28.39 13.69
C LYS A 383 4.42 -27.06 13.47
N LYS A 384 4.63 -26.07 14.34
CA LYS A 384 4.02 -24.73 14.20
C LYS A 384 4.69 -23.95 13.07
N ALA A 385 6.01 -24.06 12.94
CA ALA A 385 6.75 -23.44 11.84
C ALA A 385 6.24 -23.93 10.47
N LEU A 386 6.09 -25.26 10.29
CA LEU A 386 5.51 -25.84 9.08
C LEU A 386 4.10 -25.33 8.82
N LYS A 387 3.25 -25.25 9.85
CA LYS A 387 1.89 -24.71 9.72
C LYS A 387 1.89 -23.27 9.21
N TYR A 388 2.72 -22.39 9.77
CA TYR A 388 2.79 -20.99 9.32
C TYR A 388 3.40 -20.86 7.93
N ALA A 389 4.46 -21.61 7.63
CA ALA A 389 5.08 -21.61 6.31
C ALA A 389 4.13 -22.13 5.22
N SER A 390 3.31 -23.15 5.52
CA SER A 390 2.24 -23.62 4.62
C SER A 390 1.23 -22.52 4.34
N LYS A 391 0.77 -21.80 5.38
CA LYS A 391 -0.17 -20.68 5.19
C LYS A 391 0.43 -19.56 4.35
N LYS A 392 1.72 -19.24 4.55
CA LYS A 392 2.44 -18.28 3.69
C LYS A 392 2.44 -18.74 2.24
N LEU A 393 2.73 -20.02 1.99
CA LEU A 393 2.75 -20.62 0.66
C LEU A 393 1.38 -20.52 -0.03
N ASP A 394 0.28 -20.74 0.70
CA ASP A 394 -1.08 -20.59 0.16
C ASP A 394 -1.39 -19.14 -0.22
N VAL A 395 -0.95 -18.17 0.60
CA VAL A 395 -1.13 -16.75 0.31
C VAL A 395 -0.30 -16.34 -0.92
N ASP A 396 0.98 -16.73 -0.99
CA ASP A 396 1.83 -16.38 -2.14
C ASP A 396 1.34 -17.06 -3.42
N LEU A 397 0.87 -18.31 -3.35
CA LEU A 397 0.23 -18.98 -4.49
C LEU A 397 -0.95 -18.15 -5.03
N CYS A 398 -1.77 -17.63 -4.14
CA CYS A 398 -2.94 -16.83 -4.48
C CYS A 398 -2.57 -15.44 -5.01
N CYS A 399 -1.62 -14.76 -4.38
CA CYS A 399 -1.37 -13.34 -4.63
C CYS A 399 -0.33 -13.08 -5.73
N VAL A 400 0.57 -14.03 -6.00
CA VAL A 400 1.65 -13.84 -6.99
C VAL A 400 1.82 -15.00 -7.97
N GLY A 401 1.24 -16.18 -7.70
CA GLY A 401 1.28 -17.34 -8.59
C GLY A 401 2.56 -18.18 -8.50
N ARG A 402 2.56 -19.37 -9.10
CA ARG A 402 3.64 -20.40 -8.96
C ARG A 402 4.95 -20.04 -9.64
N ASP A 403 4.88 -19.31 -10.73
CA ASP A 403 6.02 -18.86 -11.52
C ASP A 403 6.74 -17.67 -10.88
N SER A 404 6.11 -16.98 -9.92
CA SER A 404 6.70 -15.84 -9.21
C SER A 404 7.95 -16.24 -8.42
N PRO A 405 9.04 -15.43 -8.48
CA PRO A 405 10.20 -15.59 -7.62
C PRO A 405 9.83 -15.64 -6.13
N PHE A 406 8.89 -14.80 -5.68
CA PHE A 406 8.46 -14.76 -4.28
C PHE A 406 7.85 -16.10 -3.84
N TYR A 407 7.03 -16.72 -4.69
CA TYR A 407 6.47 -18.05 -4.39
C TYR A 407 7.57 -19.11 -4.34
N LYS A 408 8.53 -19.09 -5.28
CA LYS A 408 9.66 -20.03 -5.31
C LYS A 408 10.53 -19.90 -4.06
N GLU A 409 10.79 -18.68 -3.59
CA GLU A 409 11.52 -18.43 -2.34
C GLU A 409 10.76 -18.98 -1.13
N THR A 410 9.45 -18.73 -1.04
CA THR A 410 8.60 -19.28 0.02
C THR A 410 8.56 -20.80 -0.01
N MET A 411 8.46 -21.42 -1.18
CA MET A 411 8.54 -22.87 -1.34
C MET A 411 9.88 -23.41 -0.86
N ALA A 412 10.98 -22.78 -1.26
CA ALA A 412 12.32 -23.18 -0.82
C ALA A 412 12.51 -23.01 0.69
N PHE A 413 11.89 -22.01 1.32
CA PHE A 413 11.86 -21.88 2.77
C PHE A 413 11.04 -23.00 3.42
N PHE A 414 9.84 -23.28 2.91
CA PHE A 414 8.98 -24.36 3.42
C PHE A 414 9.67 -25.73 3.39
N LEU A 415 10.34 -26.08 2.29
CA LEU A 415 11.06 -27.34 2.13
C LEU A 415 12.31 -27.45 3.03
N ARG A 416 12.86 -26.31 3.48
CA ARG A 416 14.01 -26.25 4.40
C ARG A 416 13.62 -26.38 5.87
N ILE A 417 12.34 -26.20 6.20
CA ILE A 417 11.84 -26.50 7.55
C ILE A 417 11.89 -28.00 7.68
#